data_AF-A0A1Q7AHA1-F1
#
_entry.id   AF-A0A1Q7AHA1-F1
#
_cell.length_a   1.000
_cell.length_b   1.000
_cell.length_c   1.000
_cell.angle_alpha   90.00
_cell.angle_beta   90.00
_cell.angle_gamma   90.00
#
_symmetry.space_group_name_H-M   'P 1'
#
loop_
_entity.id
_entity.type
_entity.pdbx_description
1 polymer ?
#
loop_
_entity_poly.entity_id
_entity_poly.type
_entity_poly.pdbx_seq_one_letter_code
_entity_poly.pdbx_strand_id
1 'polypeptide(L)'
;MFQEGPGVWMVRGLEHELLAEARTIGGAVRAAIKLVEAHASFDSRHNLRPLAAFRPSPQTYWNAYHSGTPVSLTQLGVSPPPGWNISVAFAHRRPDRQPTHRVA
;
A
#
# COMPACT_ATOMS: atom_id res chain seq x y z
N MET A 1 -1.27 2.94 6.43
CA MET A 1 -2.40 2.00 6.67
C MET A 1 -3.37 2.63 7.65
N PHE A 2 -4.66 2.31 7.59
CA PHE A 2 -5.68 2.86 8.49
C PHE A 2 -6.92 1.94 8.54
N GLN A 3 -7.81 2.17 9.49
CA GLN A 3 -9.07 1.43 9.60
C GLN A 3 -10.21 2.20 8.91
N GLU A 4 -10.82 1.60 7.88
CA GLU A 4 -11.91 2.22 7.10
C GLU A 4 -13.29 2.00 7.76
N GLY A 5 -13.41 0.93 8.55
CA GLY A 5 -14.58 0.61 9.35
C GLY A 5 -14.29 -0.52 10.35
N PRO A 6 -15.27 -0.94 11.16
CA PRO A 6 -15.07 -1.97 12.18
C PRO A 6 -14.45 -3.25 11.61
N GLY A 7 -13.20 -3.51 12.01
CA GLY A 7 -12.43 -4.67 11.58
C GLY A 7 -12.03 -4.70 10.11
N VAL A 8 -12.07 -3.57 9.37
CA VAL A 8 -11.57 -3.47 7.99
C VAL A 8 -10.34 -2.58 7.96
N TRP A 9 -9.19 -3.19 7.65
CA TRP A 9 -7.90 -2.52 7.55
C TRP A 9 -7.52 -2.28 6.11
N MET A 10 -7.13 -1.05 5.80
CA MET A 10 -6.71 -0.61 4.48
C MET A 10 -5.21 -0.32 4.45
N VAL A 11 -4.57 -0.77 3.39
CA VAL A 11 -3.21 -0.38 3.00
C VAL A 11 -3.30 0.38 1.68
N ARG A 12 -2.60 1.52 1.60
CA ARG A 12 -2.38 2.29 0.39
C ARG A 12 -0.89 2.28 0.08
N GLY A 13 -0.53 2.15 -1.21
CA GLY A 13 0.87 2.27 -1.63
C GLY A 13 1.39 3.70 -1.54
N LEU A 14 2.68 3.85 -1.27
CA LEU A 14 3.33 5.16 -1.21
C LEU A 14 3.90 5.58 -2.57
N GLU A 15 4.49 4.65 -3.32
CA GLU A 15 5.07 4.96 -4.64
C GLU A 15 4.02 4.89 -5.75
N HIS A 16 3.20 3.83 -5.74
CA HIS A 16 2.19 3.56 -6.74
C HIS A 16 0.81 3.45 -6.09
N GLU A 17 -0.22 3.97 -6.77
CA GLU A 17 -1.60 4.01 -6.30
C GLU A 17 -2.22 2.60 -6.31
N LEU A 18 -1.90 1.84 -5.28
CA LEU A 18 -2.42 0.51 -5.01
C LEU A 18 -3.18 0.49 -3.67
N LEU A 19 -4.10 -0.46 -3.57
CA LEU A 19 -4.96 -0.64 -2.42
C LEU A 19 -5.07 -2.13 -2.11
N ALA A 20 -4.92 -2.47 -0.83
CA ALA A 20 -5.25 -3.79 -0.32
C ALA A 20 -6.03 -3.65 0.99
N GLU A 21 -6.94 -4.60 1.22
CA GLU A 21 -7.77 -4.62 2.41
C GLU A 21 -7.82 -6.02 3.03
N ALA A 22 -8.03 -6.08 4.34
CA ALA A 22 -8.28 -7.33 5.04
C ALA A 22 -8.95 -7.11 6.39
N ARG A 23 -9.33 -8.22 7.04
CA ARG A 23 -9.91 -8.23 8.39
C ARG A 23 -8.88 -8.07 9.52
N THR A 24 -7.59 -8.16 9.20
CA THR A 24 -6.50 -7.99 10.15
C THR A 24 -5.42 -7.10 9.56
N ILE A 25 -4.67 -6.41 10.42
CA ILE A 25 -3.58 -5.51 10.02
C ILE A 25 -2.54 -6.28 9.17
N GLY A 26 -2.03 -7.39 9.71
CA GLY A 26 -1.07 -8.24 8.99
C GLY A 26 -1.65 -8.85 7.71
N GLY A 27 -2.96 -9.14 7.69
CA GLY A 27 -3.65 -9.60 6.49
C GLY A 27 -3.61 -8.55 5.37
N ALA A 28 -3.86 -7.28 5.69
CA ALA A 28 -3.88 -6.21 4.70
C ALA A 28 -2.47 -5.95 4.12
N VAL A 29 -1.43 -6.04 4.96
CA VAL A 29 -0.04 -5.94 4.51
C VAL A 29 0.33 -7.12 3.61
N ARG A 30 0.01 -8.36 4.00
CA ARG A 30 0.26 -9.54 3.14
C ARG A 30 -0.47 -9.45 1.81
N ALA A 31 -1.70 -8.96 1.81
CA ALA A 31 -2.47 -8.73 0.58
C ALA A 31 -1.79 -7.70 -0.33
N ALA A 32 -1.28 -6.59 0.22
CA ALA A 32 -0.53 -5.60 -0.54
C ALA A 32 0.75 -6.19 -1.15
N ILE A 33 1.51 -6.96 -0.38
CA ILE A 33 2.74 -7.63 -0.87
C ILE A 33 2.43 -8.55 -2.06
N LYS A 34 1.42 -9.42 -1.91
CA LYS A 34 1.01 -10.33 -2.99
C LYS A 34 0.54 -9.60 -4.24
N LEU A 35 -0.18 -8.48 -4.08
CA LEU A 35 -0.61 -7.65 -5.20
C LEU A 35 0.61 -7.08 -5.94
N VAL A 36 1.55 -6.46 -5.21
CA VAL A 36 2.77 -5.89 -5.81
C VAL A 36 3.58 -6.98 -6.51
N GLU A 37 3.76 -8.14 -5.87
CA GLU A 37 4.51 -9.27 -6.44
C GLU A 37 3.87 -9.79 -7.72
N ALA A 38 2.55 -10.00 -7.73
CA ALA A 38 1.83 -10.49 -8.89
C ALA A 38 1.94 -9.53 -10.09
N HIS A 39 1.74 -8.24 -9.86
CA HIS A 39 1.82 -7.24 -10.92
C HIS A 39 3.24 -7.00 -11.39
N ALA A 40 4.22 -6.87 -10.49
CA ALA A 40 5.62 -6.70 -10.87
C ALA A 40 6.15 -7.91 -11.65
N SER A 41 5.77 -9.13 -11.26
CA SER A 41 6.10 -10.37 -11.98
C SER A 41 5.45 -10.42 -13.36
N PHE A 42 4.17 -10.03 -13.46
CA PHE A 42 3.49 -9.92 -14.74
C PHE A 42 4.20 -8.92 -15.67
N ASP A 43 4.46 -7.71 -15.19
CA ASP A 43 5.09 -6.65 -15.98
C ASP A 43 6.50 -7.08 -16.45
N SER A 44 7.29 -7.67 -15.57
CA SER A 44 8.65 -8.13 -15.89
C SER A 44 8.65 -9.21 -16.97
N ARG A 45 7.70 -10.16 -16.93
CA ARG A 45 7.56 -11.20 -17.98
C ARG A 45 7.18 -10.62 -19.35
N HIS A 46 6.63 -9.42 -19.39
CA HIS A 46 6.23 -8.73 -20.61
C HIS A 46 7.20 -7.58 -20.98
N ASN A 47 8.39 -7.54 -20.39
CA ASN A 47 9.40 -6.48 -20.60
C ASN A 47 8.87 -5.07 -20.30
N LEU A 48 7.94 -4.95 -19.36
CA LEU A 48 7.44 -3.68 -18.85
C LEU A 48 8.18 -3.30 -17.56
N ARG A 49 8.15 -2.00 -17.23
CA ARG A 49 8.59 -1.55 -15.91
C ARG A 49 7.66 -2.12 -14.83
N PRO A 50 8.17 -2.53 -13.66
CA PRO A 50 7.32 -3.01 -12.58
C PRO A 50 6.25 -1.98 -12.19
N LEU A 51 5.02 -2.46 -11.99
CA LEU A 51 3.85 -1.66 -11.63
C LEU A 51 3.45 -0.63 -12.69
N ALA A 52 3.76 -0.86 -13.96
CA ALA A 52 3.50 0.09 -15.05
C ALA A 52 2.02 0.47 -15.21
N ALA A 53 1.10 -0.42 -14.80
CA ALA A 53 -0.34 -0.16 -14.84
C ALA A 53 -0.82 0.80 -13.73
N PHE A 54 -0.01 1.08 -12.72
CA PHE A 54 -0.38 1.90 -11.57
C PHE A 54 0.17 3.31 -11.71
N ARG A 55 -0.68 4.30 -11.44
CA ARG A 55 -0.26 5.70 -11.35
C ARG A 55 0.63 5.93 -10.13
N PRO A 56 1.43 7.00 -10.10
CA PRO A 56 2.05 7.45 -8.87
C PRO A 56 1.00 7.71 -7.80
N SER A 57 1.33 7.39 -6.55
CA SER A 57 0.44 7.67 -5.42
C SER A 57 0.33 9.16 -5.13
N PRO A 58 -0.83 9.64 -4.65
CA PRO A 58 -0.98 11.03 -4.19
C PRO A 58 -0.02 11.38 -3.06
N GLN A 59 0.47 12.63 -3.03
CA GLN A 59 1.34 13.15 -1.99
C GLN A 59 0.72 13.05 -0.58
N THR A 60 -0.61 13.05 -0.46
CA THR A 60 -1.30 12.88 0.82
C THR A 60 -1.00 11.55 1.49
N TYR A 61 -0.65 10.50 0.73
CA TYR A 61 -0.28 9.19 1.28
C TYR A 61 1.13 9.21 1.88
N TRP A 62 2.07 9.89 1.23
CA TRP A 62 3.40 10.16 1.81
C TRP A 62 3.30 11.00 3.07
N ASN A 63 2.50 12.07 3.06
CA ASN A 63 2.32 12.93 4.22
C ASN A 63 1.75 12.13 5.41
N ALA A 64 0.74 11.31 5.17
CA ALA A 64 0.14 10.45 6.20
C ALA A 64 1.11 9.37 6.71
N TYR A 65 2.01 8.86 5.87
CA TYR A 65 3.07 7.95 6.27
C TYR A 65 4.09 8.64 7.17
N HIS A 66 4.60 9.81 6.77
CA HIS A 66 5.60 10.56 7.52
C HIS A 66 5.09 11.05 8.87
N SER A 67 3.82 11.44 8.95
CA SER A 67 3.21 11.82 10.23
C SER A 67 2.81 10.60 11.06
N GLY A 68 2.67 9.42 10.46
CA GLY A 68 2.09 8.24 11.09
C GLY A 68 3.02 7.54 12.08
N THR A 69 2.51 6.48 12.69
CA THR A 69 3.29 5.61 13.59
C THR A 69 3.86 4.44 12.80
N PRO A 70 5.20 4.32 12.63
CA PRO A 70 5.82 3.18 11.96
C PRO A 70 5.47 1.86 12.65
N VAL A 71 5.38 0.79 11.86
CA VAL A 71 5.00 -0.55 12.34
C VAL A 71 6.04 -1.55 11.89
N SER A 72 6.52 -2.37 12.82
CA SER A 72 7.40 -3.47 12.46
C SER A 72 6.60 -4.58 11.76
N LEU A 73 7.09 -5.03 10.60
CA LEU A 73 6.48 -6.16 9.88
C LEU A 73 6.52 -7.45 10.68
N THR A 74 7.57 -7.66 11.48
CA THR A 74 7.69 -8.86 12.33
C THR A 74 6.60 -8.90 13.40
N GLN A 75 6.24 -7.74 13.97
CA GLN A 75 5.13 -7.63 14.93
C GLN A 75 3.77 -7.93 14.28
N LEU A 76 3.65 -7.78 12.96
CA LEU A 76 2.47 -8.12 12.19
C LEU A 76 2.45 -9.58 11.70
N GLY A 77 3.48 -10.37 12.03
CA GLY A 77 3.66 -11.72 11.50
C GLY A 77 3.84 -11.71 9.98
N VAL A 78 4.51 -10.70 9.45
CA VAL A 78 4.80 -10.54 8.01
C VAL A 78 6.29 -10.69 7.80
N SER A 79 6.67 -11.66 6.97
CA SER A 79 8.03 -11.79 6.44
C SER A 79 8.06 -11.18 5.04
N PRO A 80 8.86 -10.13 4.80
CA PRO A 80 8.98 -9.54 3.47
C PRO A 80 9.67 -10.53 2.50
N PRO A 81 9.38 -10.46 1.19
CA PRO A 81 10.14 -11.18 0.18
C PRO A 81 11.62 -10.77 0.21
N PRO A 82 12.55 -11.68 -0.15
CA PRO A 82 13.98 -11.36 -0.22
C PRO A 82 14.26 -10.16 -1.14
N GLY A 83 15.12 -9.24 -0.70
CA GLY A 83 15.52 -8.07 -1.48
C GLY A 83 14.52 -6.91 -1.47
N TRP A 84 13.37 -7.03 -0.79
CA TRP A 84 12.38 -5.97 -0.72
C TRP A 84 12.56 -5.14 0.56
N ASN A 85 12.57 -3.81 0.40
CA ASN A 85 12.47 -2.88 1.52
C ASN A 85 11.01 -2.45 1.66
N ILE A 86 10.34 -2.96 2.69
CA ILE A 86 8.93 -2.67 2.95
C ILE A 86 8.83 -1.91 4.26
N SER A 87 8.26 -0.71 4.19
CA SER A 87 7.97 0.11 5.36
C SER A 87 6.47 0.40 5.44
N VAL A 88 5.93 0.39 6.66
CA VAL A 88 4.50 0.58 6.92
C VAL A 88 4.32 1.48 8.12
N ALA A 89 3.36 2.40 8.05
CA ALA A 89 2.93 3.22 9.18
C ALA A 89 1.41 3.23 9.33
N PHE A 90 0.92 3.26 10.57
CA PHE A 90 -0.46 3.64 10.89
C PHE A 90 -0.63 5.14 10.69
N ALA A 91 -1.52 5.53 9.79
CA ALA A 91 -1.86 6.91 9.59
C ALA A 91 -2.72 7.40 10.77
N HIS A 92 -2.35 8.54 11.37
CA HIS A 92 -3.13 9.14 12.46
C HIS A 92 -4.46 9.73 11.99
N ARG A 93 -4.54 10.08 10.70
CA ARG A 93 -5.76 10.54 10.04
C ARG A 93 -5.95 9.75 8.76
N ARG A 94 -7.21 9.56 8.34
CA ARG A 94 -7.46 9.02 7.01
C ARG A 94 -6.91 10.00 5.99
N PRO A 95 -6.03 9.57 5.08
CA PRO A 95 -5.60 10.43 4.01
C PRO A 95 -6.79 10.64 3.07
N ASP A 96 -7.27 11.88 2.97
CA ASP A 96 -8.34 12.22 2.04
C ASP A 96 -7.92 11.79 0.63
N ARG A 97 -8.77 10.99 -0.01
CA ARG A 97 -8.64 10.76 -1.44
C ARG A 97 -9.05 12.09 -2.07
N GLN A 98 -8.09 12.87 -2.56
CA GLN A 98 -8.40 14.03 -3.38
C GLN A 98 -9.45 13.60 -4.42
N PRO A 99 -10.53 14.38 -4.63
CA PRO A 99 -11.46 14.10 -5.70
C PRO A 99 -10.64 14.00 -6.99
N THR A 100 -10.70 12.86 -7.66
CA THR A 100 -10.17 12.75 -9.01
C THR A 100 -10.89 13.82 -9.82
N HIS A 101 -10.19 14.89 -10.21
CA HIS A 101 -10.70 15.85 -11.18
C HIS A 101 -11.11 15.02 -12.42
N ARG A 102 -12.42 14.82 -12.60
CA ARG A 102 -12.96 14.46 -13.92
C ARG A 102 -12.66 15.66 -14.79
N VAL A 103 -11.69 15.52 -15.68
CA VAL A 103 -11.63 16.40 -16.85
C VAL A 103 -12.83 16.01 -17.69
N ALA A 104 -13.78 16.93 -17.79
CA ALA A 104 -14.92 16.85 -18.69
C ALA A 104 -14.46 17.02 -20.15
#